data_AF-A0A2N1QMH9-F1
#
_entry.id   AF-A0A2N1QMH9-F1
#
_cell.length_a   1.000
_cell.length_b   1.000
_cell.length_c   1.000
_cell.angle_alpha   90.00
_cell.angle_beta   90.00
_cell.angle_gamma   90.00
#
_symmetry.space_group_name_H-M   'P 1'
#
loop_
_entity.id
_entity.type
_entity.pdbx_description
1 polymer ?
#
loop_
_entity_poly.entity_id
_entity_poly.type
_entity_poly.pdbx_seq_one_letter_code
_entity_poly.pdbx_strand_id
1 'polypeptide(L)'
;MTSVNETAVLARRVNEMLRMYMKVQEDLFKPSLRKILRIPGIYRPINYAENLHELEELLRELAEVKAAIRREEPDAASPEGKFLGVLRGYVSLMTSAVEKLENICSRLKERSEGAAYGKDEYKSDMAALREIQKKHLESGVALNEMMKTLSRNDPPKEAQDDESKS
;
A
#
# COMPACT_ATOMS: atom_id res chain seq x y z
N MET A 1 -21.80 0.42 18.44
CA MET A 1 -21.76 1.47 17.39
C MET A 1 -20.32 2.01 17.24
N THR A 2 -19.32 1.13 17.16
CA THR A 2 -17.89 1.49 17.21
C THR A 2 -17.09 1.04 15.99
N SER A 3 -17.55 0.03 15.22
CA SER A 3 -16.78 -0.60 14.14
C SER A 3 -16.55 0.31 12.92
N VAL A 4 -17.54 1.10 12.50
CA VAL A 4 -17.42 1.97 11.31
C VAL A 4 -16.26 2.98 11.44
N ASN A 5 -16.01 3.48 12.66
CA ASN A 5 -14.92 4.43 12.91
C ASN A 5 -13.55 3.72 12.88
N GLU A 6 -13.47 2.50 13.42
CA GLU A 6 -12.24 1.69 13.44
C GLU A 6 -11.86 1.22 12.03
N THR A 7 -12.82 0.75 11.23
CA THR A 7 -12.67 0.43 9.81
C THR A 7 -12.12 1.61 9.00
N ALA A 8 -12.63 2.83 9.24
CA ALA A 8 -12.15 4.04 8.57
C ALA A 8 -10.74 4.46 9.02
N VAL A 9 -10.35 4.19 10.26
CA VAL A 9 -8.98 4.39 10.76
C VAL A 9 -8.02 3.41 10.08
N LEU A 10 -8.38 2.13 9.97
CA LEU A 10 -7.57 1.13 9.28
C LEU A 10 -7.37 1.48 7.80
N ALA A 11 -8.42 1.90 7.10
CA ALA A 11 -8.33 2.31 5.70
C ALA A 11 -7.40 3.52 5.50
N ARG A 12 -7.45 4.52 6.41
CA ARG A 12 -6.54 5.68 6.37
C ARG A 12 -5.09 5.28 6.57
N ARG A 13 -4.81 4.43 7.56
CA ARG A 13 -3.46 3.91 7.81
C ARG A 13 -2.92 3.14 6.60
N VAL A 14 -3.76 2.34 5.95
CA VAL A 14 -3.40 1.63 4.70
C VAL A 14 -3.05 2.60 3.56
N ASN A 15 -3.79 3.70 3.43
CA ASN A 15 -3.50 4.71 2.43
C ASN A 15 -2.19 5.48 2.71
N GLU A 16 -1.84 5.70 3.98
CA GLU A 16 -0.53 6.29 4.36
C GLU A 16 0.62 5.35 3.99
N MET A 17 0.48 4.06 4.31
CA MET A 17 1.43 3.02 3.89
C MET A 17 1.61 2.99 2.37
N LEU A 18 0.53 3.13 1.59
CA LEU A 18 0.63 3.19 0.12
C LEU A 18 1.50 4.35 -0.35
N ARG A 19 1.38 5.52 0.28
CA ARG A 19 2.20 6.69 -0.07
C ARG A 19 3.67 6.46 0.24
N MET A 20 3.99 5.84 1.36
CA MET A 20 5.36 5.44 1.69
C MET A 20 5.92 4.47 0.66
N TYR A 21 5.16 3.44 0.30
CA TYR A 21 5.53 2.51 -0.76
C TYR A 21 5.85 3.23 -2.07
N MET A 22 4.97 4.13 -2.52
CA MET A 22 5.17 4.88 -3.75
C MET A 22 6.41 5.79 -3.69
N LYS A 23 6.69 6.40 -2.53
CA LYS A 23 7.88 7.22 -2.32
C LYS A 23 9.16 6.38 -2.52
N VAL A 24 9.25 5.20 -1.90
CA VAL A 24 10.40 4.30 -2.08
C VAL A 24 10.56 3.90 -3.55
N GLN A 25 9.46 3.61 -4.25
CA GLN A 25 9.51 3.30 -5.69
C GLN A 25 10.03 4.46 -6.53
N GLU A 26 9.58 5.68 -6.23
CA GLU A 26 10.10 6.86 -6.88
C GLU A 26 11.60 7.02 -6.58
N ASP A 27 12.03 6.86 -5.35
CA ASP A 27 13.43 7.02 -4.97
C ASP A 27 14.34 5.95 -5.59
N LEU A 28 13.85 4.72 -5.78
CA LEU A 28 14.60 3.64 -6.43
C LEU A 28 14.63 3.76 -7.96
N PHE A 29 13.50 4.13 -8.59
CA PHE A 29 13.36 4.04 -10.04
C PHE A 29 13.44 5.39 -10.77
N LYS A 30 13.03 6.50 -10.17
CA LYS A 30 13.15 7.86 -10.76
C LYS A 30 14.61 8.30 -11.00
N PRO A 31 15.63 7.86 -10.24
CA PRO A 31 17.03 8.10 -10.60
C PRO A 31 17.43 7.55 -11.97
N SER A 32 16.73 6.53 -12.50
CA SER A 32 16.98 6.02 -13.86
C SER A 32 16.66 7.06 -14.94
N LEU A 33 15.68 7.96 -14.71
CA LEU A 33 15.39 9.11 -15.56
C LEU A 33 16.45 10.22 -15.41
N ARG A 34 16.97 10.43 -14.20
CA ARG A 34 18.07 11.40 -13.95
C ARG A 34 19.40 10.94 -14.57
N LYS A 35 19.63 9.63 -14.76
CA LYS A 35 20.79 9.12 -15.52
C LYS A 35 20.72 9.48 -17.01
N ILE A 36 19.54 9.65 -17.58
CA ILE A 36 19.33 10.09 -18.98
C ILE A 36 19.63 11.59 -19.12
N LEU A 37 19.27 12.39 -18.11
CA LEU A 37 19.57 13.83 -18.02
C LEU A 37 20.74 14.07 -17.04
N ARG A 38 21.96 13.71 -17.44
CA ARG A 38 23.17 14.03 -16.66
C ARG A 38 23.42 15.55 -16.64
N ILE A 39 22.76 16.25 -15.72
CA ILE A 39 23.08 17.64 -15.38
C ILE A 39 24.25 17.62 -14.37
N PRO A 40 25.42 18.20 -14.70
CA PRO A 40 26.54 18.31 -13.76
C PRO A 40 26.09 19.01 -12.46
N GLY A 41 26.38 18.41 -11.30
CA GLY A 41 26.08 18.99 -9.98
C GLY A 41 24.76 18.55 -9.31
N ILE A 42 23.88 17.79 -9.98
CA ILE A 42 22.56 17.38 -9.43
C ILE A 42 22.46 15.85 -9.23
N TYR A 43 23.52 15.09 -9.52
CA TYR A 43 23.53 13.65 -9.32
C TYR A 43 23.53 13.30 -7.82
N ARG A 44 22.40 12.79 -7.32
CA ARG A 44 22.32 12.10 -6.02
C ARG A 44 22.37 10.59 -6.23
N PRO A 45 23.35 9.88 -5.64
CA PRO A 45 23.33 8.43 -5.62
C PRO A 45 22.12 7.90 -4.84
N ILE A 46 21.65 6.72 -5.20
CA ILE A 46 20.53 6.06 -4.50
C ILE A 46 21.02 5.61 -3.12
N ASN A 47 20.31 5.98 -2.06
CA ASN A 47 20.55 5.47 -0.73
C ASN A 47 19.78 4.17 -0.51
N TYR A 48 20.37 3.03 -0.88
CA TYR A 48 19.69 1.74 -0.73
C TYR A 48 19.45 1.35 0.72
N ALA A 49 20.32 1.76 1.65
CA ALA A 49 20.17 1.43 3.08
C ALA A 49 18.94 2.10 3.69
N GLU A 50 18.72 3.38 3.38
CA GLU A 50 17.53 4.12 3.82
C GLU A 50 16.25 3.54 3.20
N ASN A 51 16.26 3.21 1.90
CA ASN A 51 15.11 2.57 1.26
C ASN A 51 14.80 1.18 1.85
N LEU A 52 15.81 0.37 2.17
CA LEU A 52 15.61 -0.92 2.83
C LEU A 52 14.98 -0.73 4.21
N HIS A 53 15.48 0.21 5.00
CA HIS A 53 14.91 0.52 6.30
C HIS A 53 13.44 0.97 6.20
N GLU A 54 13.12 1.86 5.26
CA GLU A 54 11.71 2.27 5.02
C GLU A 54 10.82 1.08 4.64
N LEU A 55 11.32 0.12 3.84
CA LEU A 55 10.57 -1.08 3.45
C LEU A 55 10.38 -2.05 4.64
N GLU A 56 11.40 -2.23 5.49
CA GLU A 56 11.32 -3.07 6.69
C GLU A 56 10.32 -2.51 7.73
N GLU A 57 10.30 -1.20 7.94
CA GLU A 57 9.28 -0.54 8.78
C GLU A 57 7.89 -0.72 8.17
N LEU A 58 7.75 -0.51 6.86
CA LEU A 58 6.49 -0.70 6.16
C LEU A 58 5.95 -2.14 6.26
N LEU A 59 6.81 -3.16 6.18
CA LEU A 59 6.41 -4.55 6.38
C LEU A 59 5.90 -4.82 7.79
N ARG A 60 6.53 -4.23 8.81
CA ARG A 60 6.07 -4.33 10.21
C ARG A 60 4.70 -3.69 10.38
N GLU A 61 4.49 -2.49 9.85
CA GLU A 61 3.20 -1.81 9.90
C GLU A 61 2.09 -2.58 9.17
N LEU A 62 2.39 -3.13 7.99
CA LEU A 62 1.44 -3.96 7.24
C LEU A 62 1.05 -5.22 8.02
N ALA A 63 1.99 -5.83 8.72
CA ALA A 63 1.72 -6.98 9.58
C ALA A 63 0.80 -6.61 10.75
N GLU A 64 1.02 -5.46 11.39
CA GLU A 64 0.15 -4.95 12.45
C GLU A 64 -1.27 -4.67 11.96
N VAL A 65 -1.42 -4.00 10.82
CA VAL A 65 -2.74 -3.72 10.24
C VAL A 65 -3.47 -5.00 9.86
N LYS A 66 -2.76 -5.98 9.28
CA LYS A 66 -3.32 -7.30 8.98
C LYS A 66 -3.78 -8.03 10.24
N ALA A 67 -3.06 -7.88 11.35
CA ALA A 67 -3.46 -8.43 12.64
C ALA A 67 -4.68 -7.68 13.22
N ALA A 68 -4.73 -6.35 13.10
CA ALA A 68 -5.87 -5.55 13.54
C ALA A 68 -7.15 -5.93 12.79
N ILE A 69 -7.11 -6.03 11.46
CA ILE A 69 -8.26 -6.46 10.64
C ILE A 69 -8.76 -7.86 11.06
N ARG A 70 -7.85 -8.76 11.44
CA ARG A 70 -8.24 -10.10 11.92
C ARG A 70 -8.97 -10.07 13.27
N ARG A 71 -8.62 -9.13 14.15
CA ARG A 71 -9.20 -9.03 15.50
C ARG A 71 -10.61 -8.44 15.50
N GLU A 72 -10.98 -7.70 14.47
CA GLU A 72 -12.32 -7.10 14.41
C GLU A 72 -13.45 -8.13 14.22
N GLU A 73 -13.15 -9.38 13.82
CA GLU A 73 -14.12 -10.48 13.62
C GLU A 73 -15.49 -10.03 13.10
N PRO A 74 -15.57 -9.23 12.02
CA PRO A 74 -16.85 -8.73 11.54
C PRO A 74 -17.69 -9.90 10.98
N ASP A 75 -19.02 -9.79 11.10
CA ASP A 75 -19.92 -10.70 10.40
C ASP A 75 -19.61 -10.67 8.89
N ALA A 76 -19.10 -11.77 8.34
CA ALA A 76 -18.66 -11.86 6.96
C ALA A 76 -19.80 -11.62 5.94
N ALA A 77 -21.05 -11.79 6.36
CA ALA A 77 -22.21 -11.49 5.52
C ALA A 77 -22.51 -9.98 5.45
N SER A 78 -22.10 -9.22 6.47
CA SER A 78 -22.32 -7.77 6.55
C SER A 78 -21.51 -7.00 5.50
N PRO A 79 -21.98 -5.83 5.05
CA PRO A 79 -21.22 -4.96 4.15
C PRO A 79 -19.83 -4.57 4.69
N GLU A 80 -19.72 -4.37 6.01
CA GLU A 80 -18.46 -4.07 6.69
C GLU A 80 -17.51 -5.28 6.71
N GLY A 81 -18.01 -6.48 6.99
CA GLY A 81 -17.21 -7.70 6.94
C GLY A 81 -16.69 -8.02 5.54
N LYS A 82 -17.50 -7.78 4.50
CA LYS A 82 -17.05 -7.87 3.10
C LYS A 82 -15.95 -6.85 2.80
N PHE A 83 -16.11 -5.60 3.23
CA PHE A 83 -15.10 -4.56 3.05
C PHE A 83 -13.78 -4.92 3.74
N LEU A 84 -13.81 -5.32 5.01
CA LEU A 84 -12.63 -5.73 5.77
C LEU A 84 -11.96 -6.97 5.17
N GLY A 85 -12.75 -7.90 4.61
CA GLY A 85 -12.24 -9.04 3.85
C GLY A 85 -11.42 -8.63 2.63
N VAL A 86 -11.94 -7.70 1.82
CA VAL A 86 -11.21 -7.15 0.67
C VAL A 86 -10.02 -6.31 1.11
N LEU A 87 -10.14 -5.52 2.18
CA LEU A 87 -9.04 -4.71 2.72
C LEU A 87 -7.88 -5.59 3.18
N ARG A 88 -8.17 -6.72 3.82
CA ARG A 88 -7.16 -7.72 4.18
C ARG A 88 -6.47 -8.33 2.95
N GLY A 89 -7.22 -8.59 1.89
CA GLY A 89 -6.69 -9.05 0.61
C GLY A 89 -5.75 -8.02 0.00
N TYR A 90 -6.18 -6.76 -0.04
CA TYR A 90 -5.40 -5.61 -0.49
C TYR A 90 -4.09 -5.46 0.30
N VAL A 91 -4.16 -5.43 1.63
CA VAL A 91 -2.98 -5.36 2.51
C VAL A 91 -2.04 -6.53 2.27
N SER A 92 -2.56 -7.75 2.06
CA SER A 92 -1.71 -8.92 1.78
C SER A 92 -0.97 -8.80 0.43
N LEU A 93 -1.64 -8.30 -0.61
CA LEU A 93 -1.01 -8.03 -1.90
C LEU A 93 0.04 -6.91 -1.79
N MET A 94 -0.23 -5.89 -0.98
CA MET A 94 0.71 -4.83 -0.69
C MET A 94 1.95 -5.38 0.02
N THR A 95 1.78 -6.21 1.05
CA THR A 95 2.91 -6.90 1.73
C THR A 95 3.78 -7.64 0.73
N SER A 96 3.21 -8.46 -0.14
CA SER A 96 3.99 -9.18 -1.16
C SER A 96 4.69 -8.25 -2.15
N ALA A 97 4.11 -7.10 -2.47
CA ALA A 97 4.73 -6.11 -3.33
C ALA A 97 5.92 -5.40 -2.64
N VAL A 98 5.81 -5.15 -1.34
CA VAL A 98 6.87 -4.56 -0.51
C VAL A 98 8.01 -5.56 -0.32
N GLU A 99 7.73 -6.81 0.04
CA GLU A 99 8.74 -7.89 0.16
C GLU A 99 9.53 -8.07 -1.14
N LYS A 100 8.83 -8.04 -2.28
CA LYS A 100 9.50 -8.16 -3.58
C LYS A 100 10.37 -6.94 -3.90
N LEU A 101 9.92 -5.73 -3.53
CA LEU A 101 10.68 -4.51 -3.72
C LEU A 101 11.90 -4.43 -2.79
N GLU A 102 11.77 -4.88 -1.54
CA GLU A 102 12.85 -5.01 -0.57
C GLU A 102 13.95 -5.94 -1.09
N ASN A 103 13.58 -7.13 -1.59
CA ASN A 103 14.52 -8.05 -2.22
C ASN A 103 15.26 -7.39 -3.40
N ILE A 104 14.54 -6.74 -4.31
CA ILE A 104 15.15 -6.01 -5.42
C ILE A 104 16.11 -4.92 -4.91
N CYS A 105 15.71 -4.17 -3.89
CA CYS A 105 16.54 -3.12 -3.29
C CYS A 105 17.82 -3.71 -2.67
N SER A 106 17.73 -4.84 -1.97
CA SER A 106 18.89 -5.56 -1.41
C SER A 106 19.84 -6.01 -2.49
N ARG A 107 19.33 -6.65 -3.55
CA ARG A 107 20.16 -7.09 -4.69
C ARG A 107 20.80 -5.92 -5.43
N LEU A 108 20.13 -4.79 -5.54
CA LEU A 108 20.70 -3.56 -6.12
C LEU A 108 21.79 -2.96 -5.23
N LYS A 109 21.64 -3.00 -3.90
CA LYS A 109 22.67 -2.62 -2.94
C LYS A 109 23.91 -3.50 -3.09
N GLU A 110 23.74 -4.82 -3.01
CA GLU A 110 24.83 -5.79 -3.20
C GLU A 110 25.54 -5.59 -4.53
N ARG A 111 24.79 -5.35 -5.61
CA ARG A 111 25.36 -5.03 -6.93
C ARG A 111 26.19 -3.75 -6.91
N SER A 112 25.75 -2.72 -6.19
CA SER A 112 26.51 -1.47 -6.05
C SER A 112 27.82 -1.66 -5.27
N GLU A 113 27.89 -2.72 -4.45
CA GLU A 113 29.05 -3.12 -3.66
C GLU A 113 29.94 -4.16 -4.39
N GLY A 114 29.58 -4.54 -5.63
CA GLY A 114 30.38 -5.41 -6.50
C GLY A 114 29.83 -6.82 -6.70
N ALA A 115 28.68 -7.16 -6.12
CA ALA A 115 28.04 -8.47 -6.33
C ALA A 115 27.40 -8.60 -7.73
N ALA A 116 27.15 -9.85 -8.13
CA ALA A 116 26.46 -10.14 -9.38
C ALA A 116 24.95 -9.96 -9.23
N TYR A 117 24.38 -9.05 -10.01
CA TYR A 117 22.94 -9.00 -10.25
C TYR A 117 22.70 -8.67 -11.72
N GLY A 118 22.40 -9.72 -12.48
CA GLY A 118 22.33 -9.70 -13.93
C GLY A 118 21.13 -8.92 -14.45
N LYS A 119 21.22 -8.47 -15.70
CA LYS A 119 20.12 -7.75 -16.38
C LYS A 119 18.87 -8.62 -16.51
N ASP A 120 19.03 -9.91 -16.79
CA ASP A 120 17.91 -10.84 -16.96
C ASP A 120 17.24 -11.18 -15.63
N GLU A 121 18.03 -11.36 -14.56
CA GLU A 121 17.51 -11.52 -13.21
C GLU A 121 16.72 -10.28 -12.77
N TYR A 122 17.28 -9.09 -12.97
CA TYR A 122 16.58 -7.83 -12.69
C TYR A 122 15.28 -7.70 -13.49
N LYS A 123 15.29 -8.07 -14.78
CA LYS A 123 14.09 -8.04 -15.62
C LYS A 123 13.01 -9.01 -15.10
N SER A 124 13.42 -10.21 -14.68
CA SER A 124 12.53 -11.22 -14.10
C SER A 124 11.91 -10.72 -12.78
N ASP A 125 12.74 -10.17 -11.89
CA ASP A 125 12.28 -9.63 -10.61
C ASP A 125 11.29 -8.48 -10.79
N MET A 126 11.58 -7.56 -11.72
CA MET A 126 10.68 -6.45 -12.05
C MET A 126 9.37 -6.91 -12.70
N ALA A 127 9.40 -8.00 -13.49
CA ALA A 127 8.18 -8.58 -14.06
C ALA A 127 7.30 -9.18 -12.96
N ALA A 128 7.89 -9.95 -12.04
CA ALA A 128 7.19 -10.50 -10.89
C ALA A 128 6.60 -9.40 -9.98
N LEU A 129 7.35 -8.32 -9.74
CA LEU A 129 6.85 -7.16 -8.99
C LEU A 129 5.62 -6.53 -9.66
N ARG A 130 5.66 -6.33 -10.98
CA ARG A 130 4.54 -5.74 -11.74
C ARG A 130 3.28 -6.60 -11.71
N GLU A 131 3.42 -7.92 -11.77
CA GLU A 131 2.27 -8.83 -11.66
C GLU A 131 1.58 -8.72 -10.29
N ILE A 132 2.37 -8.60 -9.20
CA ILE A 132 1.80 -8.38 -7.86
C ILE A 132 1.12 -7.01 -7.79
N GLN A 133 1.76 -5.96 -8.32
CA GLN A 133 1.20 -4.60 -8.34
C GLN A 133 -0.10 -4.50 -9.13
N LYS A 134 -0.21 -5.24 -10.24
CA LYS A 134 -1.45 -5.30 -11.02
C LYS A 134 -2.60 -5.86 -10.18
N LYS A 135 -2.39 -6.99 -9.51
CA LYS A 135 -3.39 -7.58 -8.60
C LYS A 135 -3.74 -6.64 -7.45
N HIS A 136 -2.73 -5.98 -6.89
CA HIS A 136 -2.91 -4.98 -5.84
C HIS A 136 -3.78 -3.80 -6.30
N LEU A 137 -3.54 -3.30 -7.52
CA LEU A 137 -4.35 -2.24 -8.13
C LEU A 137 -5.80 -2.69 -8.34
N GLU A 138 -6.01 -3.88 -8.90
CA GLU A 138 -7.36 -4.47 -9.08
C GLU A 138 -8.12 -4.56 -7.75
N SER A 139 -7.45 -5.02 -6.69
CA SER A 139 -8.02 -5.05 -5.34
C SER A 139 -8.34 -3.65 -4.80
N GLY A 140 -7.52 -2.64 -5.12
CA GLY A 140 -7.76 -1.25 -4.73
C GLY A 140 -8.95 -0.64 -5.44
N VAL A 141 -9.17 -0.96 -6.71
CA VAL A 141 -10.38 -0.56 -7.46
C VAL A 141 -11.63 -1.13 -6.80
N ALA A 142 -11.62 -2.43 -6.45
CA ALA A 142 -12.73 -3.06 -5.75
C ALA A 142 -13.04 -2.38 -4.39
N LEU A 143 -12.02 -2.03 -3.61
CA LEU A 143 -12.21 -1.27 -2.36
C LEU A 143 -12.87 0.09 -2.57
N ASN A 144 -12.44 0.83 -3.58
CA ASN A 144 -13.00 2.14 -3.90
C ASN A 144 -14.47 2.04 -4.32
N GLU A 145 -14.86 1.00 -5.06
CA GLU A 145 -16.25 0.74 -5.43
C GLU A 145 -17.11 0.39 -4.20
N MET A 146 -16.57 -0.42 -3.28
CA MET A 146 -17.25 -0.75 -2.03
C MET A 146 -17.45 0.48 -1.14
N MET A 147 -16.44 1.34 -0.98
CA MET A 147 -16.57 2.59 -0.21
C MET A 147 -17.65 3.51 -0.79
N LYS A 148 -17.72 3.65 -2.12
CA LYS A 148 -18.76 4.45 -2.78
C LYS A 148 -20.16 3.90 -2.51
N THR A 149 -20.30 2.58 -2.44
CA THR A 149 -21.60 1.92 -2.18
C THR A 149 -22.01 2.09 -0.71
N LEU A 150 -21.07 1.92 0.22
CA LEU A 150 -21.31 2.13 1.65
C LEU A 150 -21.72 3.58 1.94
N SER A 151 -21.02 4.56 1.34
CA SER A 151 -21.31 5.99 1.54
C SER A 151 -22.64 6.45 0.94
N ARG A 152 -23.22 5.70 0.00
CA ARG A 152 -24.53 5.99 -0.63
C ARG A 152 -25.71 5.42 0.16
N ASN A 153 -25.46 4.45 1.04
CA ASN A 153 -26.49 3.77 1.82
C ASN A 153 -26.67 4.37 3.22
N ASP A 154 -25.88 5.38 3.60
CA ASP A 154 -26.17 6.20 4.78
C ASP A 154 -27.32 7.17 4.44
N PRO A 155 -28.47 7.12 5.15
CA PRO A 155 -29.53 8.09 4.95
C PRO A 155 -29.02 9.49 5.37
N PRO A 156 -29.49 10.57 4.70
CA PRO A 156 -29.16 11.92 5.11
C PRO A 156 -29.55 12.14 6.57
N LYS A 157 -28.62 12.68 7.38
CA LYS A 157 -28.91 13.18 8.72
C LYS A 157 -29.73 14.47 8.64
N GLU A 158 -30.98 14.38 8.23
CA GLU A 158 -31.97 15.45 8.36
C GLU A 158 -33.34 14.84 8.67
N ALA A 159 -33.66 14.72 9.96
CA ALA A 159 -35.01 14.75 10.55
C ALA A 159 -34.95 14.37 12.05
N GLN A 160 -34.18 15.11 12.84
CA GLN A 160 -34.37 15.20 14.30
C GLN A 160 -34.10 16.65 14.69
N ASP A 161 -34.93 17.57 14.19
CA ASP A 161 -35.06 18.94 14.69
C ASP A 161 -36.30 19.55 14.04
N ASP A 162 -37.49 18.99 14.32
CA ASP A 162 -38.76 19.74 14.23
C ASP A 162 -39.92 18.90 14.79
N GLU A 163 -39.89 18.62 16.09
CA GLU A 163 -41.12 18.36 16.85
C GLU A 163 -40.89 18.71 18.32
N SER A 164 -40.54 19.98 18.55
CA SER A 164 -40.56 20.61 19.86
C SER A 164 -40.88 22.09 19.70
N LYS A 165 -42.05 22.38 19.12
CA LYS A 165 -42.84 23.61 19.29
C LYS A 165 -44.09 23.56 18.43
N SER A 166 -45.21 23.15 19.03
CA SER A 166 -46.46 23.93 19.10
C SER A 166 -47.48 23.17 19.95
#